data_AF-A0A317KDW1-F1
#
_entry.id   AF-A0A317KDW1-F1
#
_cell.length_a   1.000
_cell.length_b   1.000
_cell.length_c   1.000
_cell.angle_alpha   90.00
_cell.angle_beta   90.00
_cell.angle_gamma   90.00
#
_symmetry.space_group_name_H-M   'P 1'
#
loop_
_entity.id
_entity.type
_entity.pdbx_description
1 polymer ?
#
loop_
_entity_poly.entity_id
_entity_poly.type
_entity_poly.pdbx_seq_one_letter_code
_entity_poly.pdbx_strand_id
1 'polypeptide(L)'
;MLVGATSTAAYADYNTGGCRTANGDAGGLDCWVMFWDDGVALGGGDFHAYGERLSAYDSWADGRGVYVGATWWEGSTRHDNGFKLTSGANTSRSLDLGNIPEGTSVTFTSCQTDDGALLNCRTQTARA
;
A
#
# COMPACT_ATOMS: atom_id res chain seq x y z
N MET A 1 36.64 -4.35 -5.16
CA MET A 1 36.03 -3.38 -4.22
C MET A 1 34.68 -3.03 -4.82
N LEU A 2 33.61 -3.73 -4.42
CA LEU A 2 32.24 -3.39 -4.80
C LEU A 2 31.65 -2.54 -3.67
N VAL A 3 31.31 -1.30 -3.98
CA VAL A 3 30.68 -0.34 -3.09
C VAL A 3 29.31 -0.02 -3.67
N GLY A 4 28.29 0.00 -2.81
CA GLY A 4 26.98 0.62 -3.06
C GLY A 4 25.99 -0.28 -3.79
N ALA A 5 24.76 -0.51 -3.32
CA ALA A 5 23.94 0.27 -2.40
C ALA A 5 23.25 -0.65 -1.38
N THR A 6 23.20 -0.22 -0.12
CA THR A 6 22.33 -0.82 0.91
C THR A 6 20.94 -0.20 0.84
N SER A 7 20.44 -0.07 -0.39
CA SER A 7 19.16 0.54 -0.66
C SER A 7 18.08 -0.42 -0.24
N THR A 8 17.32 -0.08 0.79
CA THR A 8 16.55 -1.08 1.52
C THR A 8 15.21 -0.56 2.02
N ALA A 9 14.23 -1.47 2.12
CA ALA A 9 12.81 -1.13 2.24
C ALA A 9 12.37 -0.43 3.54
N ALA A 10 13.26 -0.04 4.45
CA ALA A 10 12.96 0.83 5.61
C ALA A 10 13.57 2.24 5.50
N TYR A 11 14.36 2.47 4.45
CA TYR A 11 15.12 3.68 4.21
C TYR A 11 14.83 4.21 2.80
N ALA A 12 13.56 4.19 2.38
CA ALA A 12 13.25 4.84 1.11
C ALA A 12 13.66 6.31 1.18
N ASP A 13 14.50 6.72 0.24
CA ASP A 13 14.89 8.10 0.04
C ASP A 13 13.66 8.96 -0.27
N TYR A 14 12.71 8.38 -1.01
CA TYR A 14 11.48 9.04 -1.38
C TYR A 14 10.34 8.05 -1.65
N ASN A 15 9.13 8.60 -1.77
CA ASN A 15 7.95 7.87 -2.19
C ASN A 15 7.31 8.58 -3.38
N THR A 16 6.62 7.81 -4.20
CA THR A 16 5.65 8.33 -5.17
C THR A 16 4.29 7.78 -4.82
N GLY A 17 3.24 8.51 -5.18
CA GLY A 17 1.89 8.09 -4.92
C GLY A 17 0.90 9.01 -5.60
N GLY A 18 -0.33 8.54 -5.69
CA GLY A 18 -1.40 9.31 -6.29
C GLY A 18 -2.69 8.53 -6.35
N CYS A 19 -3.73 9.21 -6.80
CA CYS A 19 -5.03 8.62 -7.01
C CYS A 19 -5.50 8.86 -8.43
N ARG A 20 -6.29 7.93 -8.97
CA ARG A 20 -6.84 7.99 -10.32
C ARG A 20 -8.24 7.39 -10.32
N THR A 21 -9.09 7.87 -11.23
CA THR A 21 -10.40 7.28 -11.44
C THR A 21 -10.25 5.79 -11.74
N ALA A 22 -11.04 4.96 -11.05
CA ALA A 22 -10.99 3.53 -11.20
C ALA A 22 -11.54 3.12 -12.58
N ASN A 23 -10.86 2.16 -13.22
CA ASN A 23 -11.35 1.60 -14.47
C ASN A 23 -12.46 0.60 -14.19
N GLY A 24 -13.65 0.82 -14.77
CA GLY A 24 -14.79 -0.10 -14.63
C GLY A 24 -15.66 0.14 -13.39
N ASP A 25 -15.41 1.23 -12.66
CA ASP A 25 -16.16 1.60 -11.47
C ASP A 25 -16.47 3.11 -11.49
N ALA A 26 -17.74 3.44 -11.70
CA ALA A 26 -18.19 4.80 -12.01
C ALA A 26 -18.33 5.64 -10.74
N GLY A 27 -17.22 6.16 -10.24
CA GLY A 27 -17.18 6.92 -8.99
C GLY A 27 -16.03 6.48 -8.09
N GLY A 28 -15.51 5.28 -8.33
CA GLY A 28 -14.33 4.74 -7.68
C GLY A 28 -13.06 5.55 -7.94
N LEU A 29 -12.19 5.57 -6.94
CA LEU A 29 -10.88 6.24 -6.97
C LEU A 29 -9.83 5.29 -6.43
N ASP A 30 -9.05 4.71 -7.34
CA ASP A 30 -7.89 3.89 -7.03
C ASP A 30 -6.77 4.79 -6.48
N CYS A 31 -6.10 4.38 -5.41
CA CYS A 31 -4.96 5.10 -4.86
C CYS A 31 -3.78 4.17 -4.64
N TRP A 32 -2.57 4.69 -4.80
CA TRP A 32 -1.34 3.91 -4.67
C TRP A 32 -0.22 4.71 -4.02
N VAL A 33 0.72 4.00 -3.42
CA VAL A 33 1.98 4.51 -2.87
C VAL A 33 3.08 3.51 -3.17
N MET A 34 4.22 4.00 -3.64
CA MET A 34 5.44 3.24 -3.89
C MET A 34 6.62 3.91 -3.21
N PHE A 35 7.49 3.09 -2.62
CA PHE A 35 8.70 3.49 -1.92
C PHE A 35 9.93 3.20 -2.78
N TRP A 36 10.85 4.15 -2.83
CA TRP A 36 12.01 4.12 -3.72
C TRP A 36 13.28 4.50 -2.98
N ASP A 37 14.39 3.95 -3.46
CA ASP A 37 15.72 4.22 -2.95
C ASP A 37 16.69 4.17 -4.13
N ASP A 38 17.40 5.28 -4.36
CA ASP A 38 18.25 5.51 -5.54
C ASP A 38 17.61 5.09 -6.89
N GLY A 39 16.33 5.42 -7.06
CA GLY A 39 15.57 5.10 -8.29
C GLY A 39 15.08 3.65 -8.40
N VAL A 40 15.38 2.81 -7.40
CA VAL A 40 14.97 1.41 -7.34
C VAL A 40 13.73 1.26 -6.48
N ALA A 41 12.74 0.52 -6.99
CA ALA A 41 11.52 0.25 -6.26
C ALA A 41 11.80 -0.74 -5.10
N LEU A 42 11.41 -0.35 -3.90
CA LEU A 42 11.56 -1.15 -2.69
C LEU A 42 10.31 -1.97 -2.41
N GLY A 43 9.15 -1.36 -2.59
CA GLY A 43 7.88 -1.89 -2.14
C GLY A 43 6.78 -0.83 -2.24
N GLY A 44 5.54 -1.23 -2.04
CA GLY A 44 4.42 -0.31 -2.01
C GLY A 44 3.10 -1.04 -1.95
N GLY A 45 2.05 -0.30 -2.20
CA GLY A 45 0.73 -0.90 -2.32
C GLY A 45 -0.29 0.03 -2.93
N ASP A 46 -1.47 -0.52 -3.08
CA ASP A 46 -2.59 0.14 -3.70
C ASP A 46 -3.91 -0.30 -3.07
N PHE A 47 -4.89 0.58 -3.21
CA PHE A 47 -6.30 0.29 -3.08
C PHE A 47 -6.92 0.36 -4.48
N HIS A 48 -7.63 -0.69 -4.86
CA HIS A 48 -8.47 -0.76 -6.04
C HIS A 48 -9.94 -0.61 -5.62
N ALA A 49 -10.64 0.36 -6.18
CA ALA A 49 -12.05 0.59 -5.93
C ALA A 49 -12.89 -0.56 -6.51
N TYR A 50 -12.64 -0.91 -7.78
CA TYR A 50 -13.31 -2.04 -8.41
C TYR A 50 -12.90 -3.37 -7.72
N GLY A 51 -13.87 -4.00 -7.06
CA GLY A 51 -13.67 -5.22 -6.27
C GLY A 51 -12.97 -5.00 -4.93
N GLU A 52 -12.93 -3.75 -4.45
CA GLU A 52 -12.53 -3.33 -3.10
C GLU A 52 -11.34 -4.08 -2.53
N ARG A 53 -10.19 -3.92 -3.19
CA ARG A 53 -9.01 -4.75 -2.93
C ARG A 53 -7.84 -3.91 -2.48
N LEU A 54 -7.17 -4.34 -1.41
CA LEU A 54 -5.83 -3.88 -1.07
C LEU A 54 -4.78 -4.79 -1.68
N SER A 55 -3.74 -4.22 -2.27
CA SER A 55 -2.57 -4.97 -2.72
C SER A 55 -1.31 -4.40 -2.09
N ALA A 56 -0.38 -5.28 -1.71
CA ALA A 56 0.98 -4.93 -1.32
C ALA A 56 1.96 -5.63 -2.24
N TYR A 57 3.07 -4.97 -2.51
CA TYR A 57 4.19 -5.47 -3.28
C TYR A 57 5.47 -5.22 -2.47
N ASP A 58 6.35 -6.21 -2.48
CA ASP A 58 7.63 -6.19 -1.78
C ASP A 58 8.74 -6.71 -2.71
N SER A 59 9.65 -5.84 -3.12
CA SER A 59 10.68 -6.18 -4.09
C SER A 59 11.86 -6.95 -3.48
N TRP A 60 12.13 -6.83 -2.18
CA TRP A 60 13.44 -7.18 -1.61
C TRP A 60 13.34 -8.20 -0.49
N ALA A 61 14.07 -9.31 -0.59
CA ALA A 61 14.16 -10.32 0.46
C ALA A 61 15.23 -9.96 1.50
N ASP A 62 15.02 -8.86 2.20
CA ASP A 62 15.96 -8.33 3.22
C ASP A 62 15.39 -8.37 4.65
N GLY A 63 14.24 -9.02 4.85
CA GLY A 63 13.56 -9.15 6.15
C GLY A 63 12.65 -7.97 6.49
N ARG A 64 12.71 -6.88 5.73
CA ARG A 64 11.75 -5.76 5.77
C ARG A 64 10.61 -6.04 4.81
N GLY A 65 9.70 -5.08 4.69
CA GLY A 65 8.56 -5.23 3.80
C GLY A 65 7.61 -4.05 3.82
N VAL A 66 6.35 -4.32 3.52
CA VAL A 66 5.31 -3.32 3.33
C VAL A 66 4.06 -3.69 4.10
N TYR A 67 3.49 -2.70 4.78
CA TYR A 67 2.14 -2.76 5.33
C TYR A 67 1.21 -1.98 4.41
N VAL A 68 0.03 -2.53 4.17
CA VAL A 68 -1.10 -1.81 3.57
C VAL A 68 -2.33 -1.92 4.46
N GLY A 69 -3.10 -0.85 4.52
CA GLY A 69 -4.34 -0.80 5.28
C GLY A 69 -5.38 0.09 4.61
N ALA A 70 -6.65 -0.20 4.89
CA ALA A 70 -7.82 0.57 4.52
C ALA A 70 -8.67 0.80 5.76
N THR A 71 -9.03 2.05 6.00
CA THR A 71 -10.04 2.42 6.99
C THR A 71 -11.21 3.11 6.31
N TRP A 72 -12.44 2.69 6.63
CA TRP A 72 -13.66 3.36 6.18
C TRP A 72 -14.76 3.28 7.25
N TRP A 73 -15.84 4.02 7.02
CA TRP A 73 -17.00 4.06 7.90
C TRP A 73 -18.26 3.65 7.15
N GLU A 74 -19.04 2.76 7.74
CA GLU A 74 -20.41 2.44 7.32
C GLU A 74 -21.36 2.88 8.44
N GLY A 75 -22.01 4.04 8.25
CA GLY A 75 -22.75 4.70 9.32
C GLY A 75 -21.84 5.04 10.51
N SER A 76 -22.09 4.42 11.66
CA SER A 76 -21.26 4.58 12.87
C SER A 76 -20.22 3.47 13.06
N THR A 77 -20.15 2.50 12.14
CA THR A 77 -19.22 1.37 12.24
C THR A 77 -17.92 1.72 11.52
N ARG A 78 -16.80 1.63 12.24
CA ARG A 78 -15.45 1.77 11.65
C ARG A 78 -14.93 0.41 11.23
N HIS A 79 -14.50 0.30 9.98
CA HIS A 79 -13.80 -0.86 9.44
C HIS A 79 -12.32 -0.50 9.30
N ASP A 80 -11.44 -1.40 9.75
CA ASP A 80 -9.99 -1.23 9.69
C ASP A 80 -9.38 -2.58 9.30
N ASN A 81 -8.92 -2.69 8.06
CA ASN A 81 -8.40 -3.92 7.48
C ASN A 81 -7.03 -3.65 6.87
N GLY A 82 -6.10 -4.57 7.06
CA GLY A 82 -4.77 -4.44 6.50
C GLY A 82 -3.92 -5.67 6.76
N PHE A 83 -2.78 -5.73 6.09
CA PHE A 83 -1.83 -6.82 6.25
C PHE A 83 -0.41 -6.34 6.00
N LYS A 84 0.55 -7.09 6.54
CA LYS A 84 1.98 -6.94 6.27
C LYS A 84 2.41 -7.98 5.26
N LEU A 85 3.29 -7.58 4.35
CA LEU A 85 4.01 -8.42 3.42
C LEU A 85 5.50 -8.24 3.70
N THR A 86 6.17 -9.28 4.18
CA THR A 86 7.60 -9.28 4.53
C THR A 86 8.32 -10.48 3.90
N SER A 87 7.75 -11.02 2.83
CA SER A 87 8.29 -12.19 2.12
C SER A 87 9.42 -11.80 1.17
N GLY A 88 9.50 -10.55 0.74
CA GLY A 88 10.50 -10.06 -0.20
C GLY A 88 10.46 -10.72 -1.58
N ALA A 89 11.55 -10.56 -2.34
CA ALA A 89 11.79 -11.25 -3.62
C ALA A 89 10.70 -11.04 -4.69
N ASN A 90 10.28 -9.79 -4.90
CA ASN A 90 9.23 -9.42 -5.86
C ASN A 90 7.91 -10.16 -5.62
N THR A 91 7.54 -10.33 -4.37
CA THR A 91 6.25 -10.93 -4.00
C THR A 91 5.16 -9.87 -3.98
N SER A 92 3.94 -10.32 -4.24
CA SER A 92 2.73 -9.51 -4.11
C SER A 92 1.66 -10.32 -3.41
N ARG A 93 0.85 -9.65 -2.60
CA ARG A 93 -0.34 -10.24 -1.97
C ARG A 93 -1.47 -9.22 -2.00
N SER A 94 -2.70 -9.73 -2.04
CA SER A 94 -3.89 -8.90 -1.91
C SER A 94 -4.80 -9.39 -0.79
N LEU A 95 -5.62 -8.46 -0.30
CA LEU A 95 -6.72 -8.68 0.63
C LEU A 95 -8.00 -8.10 0.00
N ASP A 96 -9.01 -8.96 -0.12
CA ASP A 96 -10.37 -8.57 -0.44
C ASP A 96 -11.00 -7.93 0.82
N LEU A 97 -11.51 -6.71 0.68
CA LEU A 97 -12.15 -5.97 1.79
C LEU A 97 -13.65 -6.27 1.92
N GLY A 98 -14.20 -7.06 1.00
CA GLY A 98 -15.63 -7.25 0.83
C GLY A 98 -16.30 -6.02 0.24
N ASN A 99 -17.63 -6.04 0.23
CA ASN A 99 -18.44 -4.99 -0.34
C ASN A 99 -18.40 -3.73 0.51
N ILE A 100 -17.76 -2.67 0.02
CA ILE A 100 -17.76 -1.33 0.60
C ILE A 100 -18.82 -0.53 -0.17
N PRO A 101 -19.77 0.16 0.49
CA PRO A 101 -20.79 0.90 -0.23
C PRO A 101 -20.21 1.89 -1.23
N GLU A 102 -20.74 1.91 -2.46
CA GLU A 102 -20.30 2.82 -3.53
C GLU A 102 -20.28 4.28 -3.06
N GLY A 103 -19.21 5.00 -3.42
CA GLY A 103 -18.98 6.39 -3.03
C GLY A 103 -18.37 6.56 -1.65
N THR A 104 -18.15 5.48 -0.89
CA THR A 104 -17.56 5.54 0.46
C THR A 104 -16.12 6.02 0.38
N SER A 105 -15.77 7.01 1.21
CA SER A 105 -14.39 7.44 1.36
C SER A 105 -13.59 6.40 2.13
N VAL A 106 -12.48 5.96 1.53
CA VAL A 106 -11.56 4.99 2.11
C VAL A 106 -10.23 5.66 2.37
N THR A 107 -9.74 5.59 3.61
CA THR A 107 -8.36 6.00 3.92
C THR A 107 -7.43 4.84 3.63
N PHE A 108 -6.75 4.89 2.50
CA PHE A 108 -5.68 3.96 2.14
C PHE A 108 -4.39 4.37 2.83
N THR A 109 -3.70 3.42 3.46
CA THR A 109 -2.40 3.61 4.11
C THR A 109 -1.41 2.61 3.56
N SER A 110 -0.20 3.06 3.24
CA SER A 110 0.94 2.20 2.95
C SER A 110 2.13 2.63 3.81
N CYS A 111 2.81 1.67 4.43
CA CYS A 111 3.99 1.92 5.25
C CYS A 111 5.10 0.93 4.88
N GLN A 112 6.34 1.37 5.04
CA GLN A 112 7.47 0.46 5.15
C GLN A 112 7.40 -0.28 6.48
N THR A 113 7.94 -1.49 6.55
CA THR A 113 8.03 -2.27 7.79
C THR A 113 9.44 -2.74 8.06
N ASP A 114 9.85 -2.68 9.33
CA ASP A 114 11.14 -3.17 9.81
C ASP A 114 10.98 -3.83 11.18
N ASP A 115 11.33 -5.11 11.30
CA ASP A 115 11.19 -5.92 12.54
C ASP A 115 9.84 -5.73 13.27
N GLY A 116 8.76 -5.63 12.50
CA GLY A 116 7.40 -5.45 13.02
C GLY A 116 6.97 -4.01 13.27
N ALA A 117 7.88 -3.03 13.25
CA ALA A 117 7.56 -1.61 13.29
C ALA A 117 7.01 -1.11 11.95
N LEU A 118 6.17 -0.07 11.99
CA LEU A 118 5.70 0.65 10.80
C LEU A 118 6.50 1.94 10.66
N LEU A 119 7.04 2.19 9.47
CA LEU A 119 7.90 3.32 9.15
C LEU A 119 7.40 4.02 7.88
N ASN A 120 7.72 5.30 7.74
CA ASN A 120 7.49 6.09 6.52
C ASN A 120 6.06 5.97 5.93
N CYS A 121 5.06 5.89 6.82
CA CYS A 121 3.66 5.73 6.43
C CYS A 121 3.15 6.89 5.57
N ARG A 122 2.40 6.55 4.53
CA ARG A 122 1.70 7.47 3.64
C ARG A 122 0.24 7.10 3.56
N THR A 123 -0.60 8.12 3.51
CA THR A 123 -2.05 7.96 3.41
C THR A 123 -2.58 8.65 2.17
N GLN A 124 -3.56 8.04 1.52
CA GLN A 124 -4.33 8.62 0.43
C GLN A 124 -5.82 8.45 0.71
N THR A 125 -6.63 9.39 0.23
CA THR A 125 -8.09 9.26 0.30
C THR A 125 -8.59 8.65 -1.00
N ALA A 126 -8.88 7.36 -0.97
CA ALA A 126 -9.53 6.60 -2.02
C ALA A 126 -11.05 6.68 -1.90
N ARG A 127 -11.73 6.06 -2.88
CA ARG A 127 -13.18 5.95 -2.92
C ARG A 127 -13.57 4.61 -3.51
N ALA A 128 -14.40 3.85 -2.79
CA ALA A 128 -15.10 2.68 -3.33
C ALA A 128 -16.28 3.12 -4.19
#